data_AF-A0A7X8L5C9-F1
#
_entry.id   AF-A0A7X8L5C9-F1
#
_cell.length_a   1.000
_cell.length_b   1.000
_cell.length_c   1.000
_cell.angle_alpha   90.00
_cell.angle_beta   90.00
_cell.angle_gamma   90.00
#
_symmetry.space_group_name_H-M   'P 1'
#
loop_
_entity.id
_entity.type
_entity.pdbx_description
1 polymer ?
#
loop_
_entity_poly.entity_id
_entity_poly.type
_entity_poly.pdbx_seq_one_letter_code
_entity_poly.pdbx_strand_id
1 'polypeptide(L)' 'MGKLESEIDTRILILNEVQLMGSCGGTAQDIKDVYGYFVTAKLKTKPHGISFEEILEGLERLRPEEEKDRLVAVR' A
#
# COMPACT_ATOMS: atom_id res chain seq x y z
N MET A 1 9.88 -0.51 6.45
CA MET A 1 9.84 -1.22 5.15
C MET A 1 10.56 -2.55 5.35
N GLY A 2 10.10 -3.62 4.70
CA GLY A 2 10.70 -4.95 4.80
C GLY A 2 11.99 -5.06 3.98
N LYS A 3 12.10 -6.09 3.12
CA LYS A 3 13.24 -6.28 2.22
C LYS A 3 13.33 -5.16 1.17
N LEU A 4 14.51 -4.57 1.00
CA LEU A 4 14.75 -3.40 0.12
C LEU A 4 15.60 -3.72 -1.13
N GLU A 5 15.66 -4.99 -1.49
CA GLU A 5 16.44 -5.48 -2.63
C GLU A 5 15.59 -6.43 -3.46
N SER A 6 15.88 -6.49 -4.76
CA SER A 6 15.15 -7.33 -5.71
C SER A 6 16.08 -7.78 -6.83
N GLU A 7 15.85 -8.98 -7.33
CA GLU A 7 16.54 -9.54 -8.48
C GLU A 7 15.63 -9.41 -9.71
N ILE A 8 16.18 -8.93 -10.83
CA ILE A 8 15.41 -8.60 -12.03
C ILE A 8 16.12 -9.18 -13.26
N ASP A 9 15.35 -9.81 -14.15
CA ASP A 9 15.84 -10.25 -15.45
C ASP A 9 16.05 -9.06 -16.40
N THR A 10 17.32 -8.71 -16.60
CA THR A 10 17.72 -7.62 -17.50
C THR A 10 17.39 -7.88 -18.96
N ARG A 11 17.24 -9.15 -19.38
CA ARG A 11 16.84 -9.48 -20.75
C ARG A 11 15.43 -8.98 -21.04
N ILE A 12 14.50 -9.17 -20.11
CA ILE A 12 13.12 -8.68 -20.23
C ILE A 12 13.10 -7.15 -20.25
N LEU A 13 13.89 -6.53 -19.36
CA LEU A 13 13.96 -5.07 -19.27
C LEU A 13 14.41 -4.45 -20.60
N ILE A 14 15.42 -5.04 -21.25
CA ILE A 14 15.96 -4.55 -22.52
C ILE A 14 15.02 -4.86 -23.68
N LEU A 15 14.62 -6.13 -23.87
CA LEU A 15 13.87 -6.55 -25.07
C LEU A 15 12.47 -5.95 -25.14
N ASN A 16 11.87 -5.63 -23.98
CA ASN A 16 10.54 -5.04 -23.90
C ASN A 16 10.57 -3.55 -23.53
N GLU A 17 11.77 -2.94 -23.46
CA GLU A 17 11.95 -1.52 -23.12
C GLU A 17 11.20 -1.11 -21.83
N VAL A 18 11.29 -1.94 -20.79
CA VAL A 18 10.55 -1.75 -19.54
C VAL A 18 11.13 -0.61 -18.73
N GLN A 19 10.27 0.29 -18.23
CA GLN A 19 10.66 1.32 -17.27
C GLN A 19 10.54 0.81 -15.84
N LEU A 20 11.65 0.81 -15.11
CA LEU A 20 11.69 0.50 -13.68
C LEU A 20 11.81 1.79 -12.87
N MET A 21 10.78 2.10 -12.08
CA MET A 21 10.70 3.33 -11.30
C MET A 21 10.47 3.02 -9.82
N GLY A 22 11.28 3.62 -8.94
CA GLY A 22 10.99 3.68 -7.51
C GLY A 22 9.95 4.76 -7.23
N SER A 23 9.01 4.49 -6.34
CA SER A 23 8.04 5.48 -5.86
C SER A 23 7.84 5.34 -4.35
N CYS A 24 7.73 6.48 -3.66
CA CYS A 24 7.48 6.52 -2.23
C CYS A 24 6.61 7.73 -1.91
N GLY A 25 5.37 7.46 -1.49
CA GLY A 25 4.39 8.51 -1.19
C GLY A 25 3.97 9.30 -2.44
N GLY A 26 3.77 10.60 -2.27
CA GLY A 26 3.35 11.53 -3.32
C GLY A 26 3.33 12.96 -2.79
N THR A 27 3.07 13.91 -3.67
CA THR A 27 2.88 15.33 -3.32
C THR A 27 1.51 15.56 -2.68
N ALA A 28 1.31 16.73 -2.07
CA ALA A 28 0.00 17.13 -1.56
C ALA A 28 -1.08 17.18 -2.66
N GLN A 29 -0.68 17.47 -3.90
CA GLN A 29 -1.58 17.48 -5.04
C GLN A 29 -2.00 16.06 -5.43
N ASP A 30 -1.06 15.11 -5.47
CA ASP A 30 -1.36 13.69 -5.73
C ASP A 30 -2.38 13.15 -4.71
N ILE A 31 -2.20 13.50 -3.43
CA ILE A 31 -3.14 13.12 -2.36
C ILE A 31 -4.54 13.69 -2.65
N LYS A 32 -4.64 14.99 -2.96
CA LYS A 32 -5.91 15.66 -3.26
C LYS A 32 -6.63 14.99 -4.45
N ASP A 33 -5.88 14.64 -5.48
CA ASP A 33 -6.43 13.99 -6.68
C ASP A 33 -6.93 12.58 -6.38
N VAL A 34 -6.20 11.81 -5.56
CA VAL A 34 -6.68 10.51 -5.02
C VAL A 34 -7.98 10.67 -4.23
N TYR A 35 -8.11 11.70 -3.39
CA TYR A 35 -9.37 11.99 -2.70
C TYR A 35 -10.52 12.29 -3.67
N GLY A 36 -10.26 12.95 -4.80
CA GLY A 36 -11.25 13.13 -5.87
C GLY A 36 -11.78 11.80 -6.42
N TYR A 37 -10.94 10.77 -6.52
CA TYR A 37 -11.38 9.44 -6.95
C TYR A 37 -12.26 8.72 -5.92
N PHE A 38 -12.05 8.95 -4.62
CA PHE A 38 -12.95 8.44 -3.58
C PHE A 38 -14.34 9.06 -3.69
N VAL A 39 -14.43 10.37 -3.92
CA VAL A 39 -15.71 11.07 -4.07
C VAL A 39 -16.53 10.54 -5.26
N THR A 40 -15.86 10.21 -6.37
CA THR A 40 -16.52 9.67 -7.57
C THR A 40 -16.81 8.17 -7.50
N ALA A 41 -16.55 7.53 -6.35
CA ALA A 41 -16.67 6.08 -6.13
C ALA A 41 -15.86 5.21 -7.12
N LYS A 42 -14.93 5.81 -7.86
CA LYS A 42 -14.01 5.13 -8.77
C LYS A 42 -12.93 4.34 -8.02
N LEU A 43 -12.69 4.71 -6.77
CA LEU A 43 -11.80 4.01 -5.85
C LEU A 43 -12.57 3.67 -4.56
N LYS A 44 -12.49 2.42 -4.11
CA LYS A 44 -13.08 1.97 -2.84
C LYS A 44 -12.00 1.31 -2.00
N THR A 45 -11.82 1.77 -0.77
CA THR A 45 -10.99 1.09 0.22
C THR A 45 -11.87 0.18 1.09
N LYS A 46 -11.29 -0.90 1.62
CA LYS A 46 -11.91 -1.77 2.63
C LYS A 46 -11.05 -1.80 3.89
N PRO A 47 -11.01 -0.69 4.66
CA PRO A 47 -10.29 -0.71 5.93
C PRO A 47 -11.02 -1.61 6.93
N HIS A 48 -10.26 -2.36 7.72
CA HIS A 48 -10.76 -3.08 8.88
C HIS A 48 -10.55 -2.20 10.12
N GLY A 49 -11.64 -1.84 10.79
CA GLY A 49 -11.58 -1.10 12.05
C GLY A 49 -11.13 -2.00 13.19
N ILE A 50 -10.21 -1.51 14.02
CA ILE A 50 -9.80 -2.13 15.29
C ILE A 50 -9.93 -1.12 16.42
N SER A 51 -10.12 -1.57 17.64
CA SER A 51 -10.07 -0.70 18.82
C SER A 51 -8.62 -0.34 19.19
N PHE A 52 -8.45 0.60 20.11
CA PHE A 52 -7.11 0.98 20.60
C PHE A 52 -6.46 -0.13 21.43
N GLU A 53 -7.26 -0.93 22.12
CA GLU A 53 -6.81 -2.07 22.93
C GLU A 53 -6.29 -3.21 22.03
N GLU A 54 -6.84 -3.33 20.82
CA GLU A 54 -6.50 -4.37 19.84
C GLU A 54 -5.24 -4.03 19.02
N ILE A 55 -4.60 -2.87 19.22
CA ILE A 55 -3.43 -2.46 18.41
C ILE A 55 -2.30 -3.47 18.48
N LEU A 56 -2.00 -4.00 19.68
CA LEU A 56 -0.90 -4.97 19.85
C LEU A 56 -1.17 -6.27 19.10
N GLU A 57 -2.40 -6.78 19.18
CA GLU A 57 -2.85 -7.95 18.44
C GLU A 57 -2.86 -7.70 16.92
N GLY A 58 -3.36 -6.53 16.49
CA GLY A 58 -3.35 -6.11 15.09
C GLY A 58 -1.94 -6.05 14.50
N LEU A 59 -0.95 -5.61 15.28
CA LEU A 59 0.46 -5.62 14.86
C LEU A 59 1.05 -7.02 14.72
N GLU A 60 0.61 -8.00 15.50
CA GLU A 60 1.00 -9.41 15.32
C GLU A 60 0.37 -9.96 14.03
N ARG A 61 -0.89 -9.64 13.74
CA ARG A 61 -1.60 -10.09 12.53
C ARG A 61 -1.01 -9.54 11.22
N LEU A 62 -0.39 -8.36 11.27
CA LEU A 62 0.29 -7.73 10.12
C LEU A 62 1.71 -8.27 9.85
N ARG A 63 2.32 -9.02 10.77
CA ARG A 63 3.67 -9.59 10.59
C ARG A 63 3.70 -10.78 9.62
N PRO A 64 2.80 -11.76 9.74
CA PRO A 64 2.61 -12.73 8.68
C PRO A 64 1.86 -12.06 7.51
N GLU A 65 2.06 -12.55 6.28
CA GLU A 65 1.24 -12.13 5.12
C GLU A 65 -0.23 -12.61 5.21
N GLU A 66 -0.71 -12.96 6.40
CA GLU A 66 -2.05 -13.48 6.66
C GLU A 66 -3.11 -12.38 6.53
N GLU A 67 -2.78 -11.14 6.89
CA GLU A 67 -3.70 -10.01 6.78
C GLU A 67 -3.39 -9.12 5.58
N LYS A 68 -4.26 -9.17 4.56
CA LYS A 68 -4.11 -8.41 3.30
C LYS A 68 -4.75 -7.01 3.35
N ASP A 69 -5.47 -6.69 4.41
CA ASP A 69 -6.29 -5.49 4.52
C ASP A 69 -5.68 -4.45 5.47
N ARG A 70 -6.01 -3.17 5.25
CA ARG A 70 -5.54 -2.06 6.08
C ARG A 70 -6.29 -2.03 7.41
N LEU A 71 -5.59 -2.25 8.52
CA LEU A 71 -6.11 -1.98 9.86
C LEU A 71 -6.16 -0.46 10.15
N VAL A 72 -7.25 0.01 10.72
CA VAL A 72 -7.46 1.41 11.13
C VAL A 72 -7.96 1.43 12.58
N ALA A 73 -7.17 2.01 13.48
CA ALA A 73 -7.61 2.23 14.86
C ALA A 73 -8.75 3.26 14.87
N VAL A 74 -9.92 2.82 15.32
CA VAL A 74 -11.11 3.64 15.50
C VAL A 74 -11.36 3.83 17.00
N ARG A 75 -11.83 5.02 17.37
CA ARG A 75 -12.12 5.39 18.75
C ARG A 75 -13.57 5.13 19.10
#